data_AF-A0A423IYK0-F1
#
_entry.id   AF-A0A423IYK0-F1
#
_cell.length_a   1.000
_cell.length_b   1.000
_cell.length_c   1.000
_cell.angle_alpha   90.00
_cell.angle_beta   90.00
_cell.angle_gamma   90.00
#
_symmetry.space_group_name_H-M   'P 1'
#
loop_
_entity.id
_entity.type
_entity.pdbx_description
1 polymer ?
#
loop_
_entity_poly.entity_id
_entity_poly.type
_entity_poly.pdbx_seq_one_letter_code
_entity_poly.pdbx_strand_id
1 'polypeptide(L)'
;MLNFFKKTSDADITQVKRALGPEAIVVLSASCCMPGTTQVDEQIEAAARNALTQAKLDWPVLTITVTTAQSILPRLSAELNAKEGAVAQQVTELFMAHGLSAFPIVIVDQTLVSYGGVPDQAMIHNALVAASETNLDLTSGEVR
;
A
#
# COMPACT_ATOMS: atom_id res chain seq x y z
N MET A 1 22.40 -27.63 2.47
CA MET A 1 20.95 -27.39 2.30
C MET A 1 20.74 -25.89 2.18
N LEU A 2 20.54 -25.37 0.97
CA LEU A 2 20.26 -23.95 0.71
C LEU A 2 19.11 -23.86 -0.28
N ASN A 3 17.88 -24.07 0.20
CA ASN A 3 16.64 -23.89 -0.56
C ASN A 3 15.79 -22.78 0.09
N PHE A 4 16.37 -21.58 0.25
CA PHE A 4 15.67 -20.40 0.80
C PHE A 4 15.27 -19.36 -0.26
N PHE A 5 15.32 -19.70 -1.55
CA PHE A 5 14.57 -18.94 -2.55
C PHE A 5 13.15 -19.51 -2.59
N LYS A 6 12.28 -18.99 -1.71
CA LYS A 6 10.83 -19.19 -1.85
C LYS A 6 10.47 -18.62 -3.21
N LYS A 7 10.17 -19.48 -4.19
CA LYS A 7 9.74 -19.08 -5.52
C LYS A 7 8.51 -18.19 -5.32
N THR A 8 8.61 -16.92 -5.70
CA THR A 8 7.50 -15.97 -5.68
C THR A 8 6.27 -16.65 -6.26
N SER A 9 5.21 -16.78 -5.45
CA SER A 9 4.00 -17.48 -5.87
C SER A 9 3.10 -16.56 -6.69
N ASP A 10 2.23 -17.14 -7.52
CA ASP A 10 1.23 -16.36 -8.28
C ASP A 10 0.27 -15.62 -7.35
N ALA A 11 0.06 -16.15 -6.13
CA ALA A 11 -0.70 -15.47 -5.09
C ALA A 11 0.01 -14.20 -4.61
N ASP A 12 1.32 -14.23 -4.39
CA ASP A 12 2.08 -13.03 -4.00
C ASP A 12 2.03 -11.97 -5.11
N ILE A 13 2.17 -12.39 -6.37
CA ILE A 13 2.06 -11.49 -7.54
C ILE A 13 0.68 -10.82 -7.58
N THR A 14 -0.38 -11.61 -7.40
CA THR A 14 -1.77 -11.10 -7.37
C THR A 14 -1.97 -10.11 -6.22
N GLN A 15 -1.39 -10.40 -5.06
CA GLN A 15 -1.51 -9.53 -3.89
C GLN A 15 -0.78 -8.19 -4.10
N VAL A 16 0.42 -8.20 -4.68
CA VAL A 16 1.16 -6.95 -5.00
C VAL A 16 0.45 -6.17 -6.11
N LYS A 17 -0.09 -6.84 -7.14
CA LYS A 17 -0.93 -6.17 -8.14
C LYS A 17 -2.14 -5.48 -7.49
N ARG A 18 -2.85 -6.17 -6.59
CA ARG A 18 -3.97 -5.57 -5.86
C ARG A 18 -3.53 -4.40 -4.99
N ALA A 19 -2.34 -4.47 -4.38
CA ALA A 19 -1.78 -3.38 -3.58
C ALA A 19 -1.38 -2.15 -4.41
N LEU A 20 -1.06 -2.29 -5.69
CA LEU A 20 -0.80 -1.14 -6.56
C LEU A 20 -2.08 -0.54 -7.13
N GLY A 21 -3.18 -1.29 -7.15
CA GLY A 21 -4.46 -0.86 -7.70
C GLY A 21 -5.24 0.13 -6.83
N PRO A 22 -6.33 0.70 -7.37
CA PRO A 22 -7.20 1.61 -6.64
C PRO A 22 -8.06 0.87 -5.60
N GLU A 23 -8.73 1.64 -4.75
CA GLU A 23 -9.68 1.15 -3.75
C GLU A 23 -9.06 0.12 -2.79
N ALA A 24 -7.87 0.44 -2.27
CA ALA A 24 -7.17 -0.37 -1.29
C ALA A 24 -6.42 0.52 -0.30
N ILE A 25 -6.27 0.03 0.94
CA ILE A 25 -5.30 0.56 1.89
C ILE A 25 -4.15 -0.44 1.97
N VAL A 26 -2.92 0.03 1.80
CA VAL A 26 -1.74 -0.82 1.76
C VAL A 26 -0.75 -0.38 2.83
N VAL A 27 -0.29 -1.35 3.61
CA VAL A 27 0.81 -1.23 4.55
C VAL A 27 2.00 -1.97 3.98
N LEU A 28 3.00 -1.23 3.52
CA LEU A 28 4.30 -1.82 3.20
C LEU A 28 5.11 -1.89 4.49
N SER A 29 5.45 -3.11 4.87
CA SER A 29 6.04 -3.44 6.16
C SER A 29 7.48 -3.91 6.04
N ALA A 30 8.30 -3.57 7.03
CA ALA A 30 9.64 -4.12 7.21
C ALA A 30 9.70 -5.32 8.17
N SER A 31 8.56 -5.94 8.51
CA SER A 31 8.46 -7.09 9.45
C SER A 31 9.27 -8.31 9.07
N CYS A 32 9.64 -8.45 7.80
CA CYS A 32 10.58 -9.47 7.35
C CYS A 32 12.01 -9.29 7.90
N CYS A 33 12.37 -8.10 8.41
CA CYS A 33 13.75 -7.73 8.74
C CYS A 33 13.92 -6.80 9.95
N MET A 34 12.85 -6.17 10.46
CA MET A 34 12.89 -5.31 11.65
C MET A 34 12.00 -5.88 12.76
N PRO A 35 12.56 -6.25 13.93
CA PRO A 35 11.76 -6.69 15.08
C PRO A 35 10.81 -5.61 15.57
N GLY A 36 9.63 -6.00 16.05
CA GLY A 36 8.63 -5.09 16.64
C GLY A 36 7.73 -4.39 15.61
N THR A 37 8.03 -4.45 14.31
CA THR A 37 7.15 -3.82 13.31
C THR A 37 5.83 -4.55 13.12
N THR A 38 5.72 -5.85 13.46
CA THR A 38 4.43 -6.57 13.38
C THR A 38 3.35 -5.93 14.25
N GLN A 39 3.69 -5.52 15.47
CA GLN A 39 2.74 -4.82 16.35
C GLN A 39 2.37 -3.43 15.80
N VAL A 40 3.30 -2.79 15.09
CA VAL A 40 3.05 -1.53 14.40
C VAL A 40 2.11 -1.74 13.21
N ASP A 41 2.34 -2.78 12.41
CA ASP A 41 1.49 -3.15 11.28
C ASP A 41 0.05 -3.42 11.75
N GLU A 42 -0.12 -4.21 12.82
CA GLU A 42 -1.42 -4.51 13.42
C GLU A 42 -2.16 -3.24 13.90
N GLN A 43 -1.44 -2.27 14.47
CA GLN A 43 -2.03 -0.99 14.87
C GLN A 43 -2.51 -0.18 13.66
N ILE A 44 -1.71 -0.15 12.58
CA ILE A 44 -2.07 0.54 11.34
C ILE A 44 -3.28 -0.14 10.70
N GLU A 45 -3.29 -1.47 10.65
CA GLU A 45 -4.42 -2.23 10.11
C GLU A 45 -5.71 -1.97 10.89
N ALA A 46 -5.65 -1.92 12.22
CA ALA A 46 -6.80 -1.60 13.06
C ALA A 46 -7.30 -0.16 12.79
N ALA A 47 -6.40 0.82 12.73
CA ALA A 47 -6.75 2.20 12.41
C ALA A 47 -7.37 2.32 11.00
N ALA A 48 -6.82 1.62 10.02
CA ALA A 48 -7.33 1.56 8.65
C ALA A 48 -8.75 0.97 8.59
N ARG A 49 -8.99 -0.15 9.28
CA ARG A 49 -10.32 -0.78 9.35
C ARG A 49 -11.35 0.12 10.01
N ASN A 50 -10.95 0.83 11.07
CA ASN A 50 -11.83 1.81 11.72
C ASN A 50 -12.17 2.98 10.79
N ALA A 51 -11.17 3.50 10.06
CA ALA A 51 -11.37 4.57 9.09
C ALA A 51 -12.30 4.14 7.95
N LEU A 52 -12.15 2.92 7.42
CA LEU A 52 -13.05 2.35 6.41
C LEU A 52 -14.48 2.19 6.93
N THR A 53 -14.64 1.71 8.17
CA THR A 53 -15.96 1.57 8.81
C THR A 53 -16.64 2.93 8.94
N GLN A 54 -15.90 3.96 9.36
CA GLN A 54 -16.40 5.32 9.48
C GLN A 54 -16.79 5.92 8.12
N ALA A 55 -15.99 5.66 7.08
CA ALA A 55 -16.25 6.08 5.71
C ALA A 55 -17.31 5.24 4.99
N LYS A 56 -17.78 4.14 5.59
CA LYS A 56 -18.71 3.16 5.00
C LYS A 56 -18.19 2.55 3.68
N LEU A 57 -16.89 2.28 3.63
CA LEU A 57 -16.21 1.64 2.50
C LEU A 57 -15.81 0.20 2.86
N ASP A 58 -15.81 -0.69 1.86
CA ASP A 58 -15.42 -2.11 2.02
C ASP A 58 -14.13 -2.43 1.26
N TRP A 59 -13.16 -1.52 1.31
CA TRP A 59 -11.88 -1.70 0.64
C TRP A 59 -10.98 -2.66 1.43
N PRO A 60 -10.17 -3.50 0.75
CA PRO A 60 -9.21 -4.35 1.43
C PRO A 60 -8.09 -3.53 2.09
N VAL A 61 -7.69 -3.98 3.28
CA VAL A 61 -6.43 -3.58 3.92
C VAL A 61 -5.41 -4.67 3.66
N LEU A 62 -4.29 -4.33 3.00
CA LEU A 62 -3.27 -5.27 2.57
C LEU A 62 -1.93 -4.95 3.21
N THR A 63 -1.32 -5.93 3.87
CA THR A 63 0.04 -5.81 4.39
C THR A 63 1.00 -6.61 3.52
N ILE A 64 2.02 -5.92 2.98
CA ILE A 64 3.02 -6.49 2.07
C ILE A 64 4.40 -6.23 2.65
N THR A 65 5.24 -7.26 2.75
CA THR A 65 6.62 -7.04 3.20
C THR A 65 7.46 -6.36 2.11
N VAL A 66 8.42 -5.53 2.51
CA VAL A 66 9.36 -4.88 1.59
C VAL A 66 10.08 -5.90 0.70
N THR A 67 10.46 -7.06 1.24
CA THR A 67 11.10 -8.13 0.46
C THR A 67 10.17 -8.73 -0.59
N THR A 68 8.88 -8.90 -0.25
CA THR A 68 7.87 -9.36 -1.21
C THR A 68 7.74 -8.35 -2.34
N ALA A 69 7.56 -7.07 -2.01
CA ALA A 69 7.45 -5.99 -2.99
C ALA A 69 8.69 -5.93 -3.91
N GLN A 70 9.91 -5.92 -3.35
CA GLN A 70 11.16 -5.87 -4.12
C GLN A 70 11.32 -7.05 -5.08
N SER A 71 10.85 -8.25 -4.69
CA SER A 71 10.95 -9.44 -5.53
C SER A 71 9.96 -9.46 -6.70
N ILE A 72 8.86 -8.71 -6.60
CA ILE A 72 7.71 -8.76 -7.53
C ILE A 72 7.65 -7.54 -8.42
N LEU A 73 7.87 -6.33 -7.90
CA LEU A 73 7.75 -5.08 -8.67
C LEU A 73 8.51 -5.10 -10.01
N PRO A 74 9.77 -5.61 -10.10
CA PRO A 74 10.48 -5.67 -11.37
C PRO A 74 9.81 -6.58 -12.43
N ARG A 75 8.98 -7.54 -11.99
CA ARG A 75 8.24 -8.45 -12.89
C ARG A 75 6.95 -7.82 -13.40
N LEU A 76 6.40 -6.88 -12.64
CA LEU A 76 5.13 -6.23 -12.97
C LEU A 76 5.31 -4.99 -13.83
N SER A 77 6.52 -4.44 -13.94
CA SER A 77 6.77 -3.12 -14.53
C SER A 77 6.19 -2.92 -15.94
N ALA A 78 6.11 -3.98 -16.75
CA ALA A 78 5.54 -3.93 -18.10
C ALA A 78 4.01 -3.95 -18.13
N GLU A 79 3.36 -4.31 -17.02
CA GLU A 79 1.91 -4.46 -16.88
C GLU A 79 1.27 -3.31 -16.10
N LEU A 80 2.07 -2.47 -15.44
CA LEU A 80 1.58 -1.37 -14.62
C LEU A 80 1.05 -0.22 -15.49
N ASN A 81 -0.12 0.29 -15.15
CA ASN A 81 -0.57 1.58 -15.68
C ASN A 81 0.25 2.75 -15.08
N ALA A 82 0.02 3.97 -15.57
CA ALA A 82 0.78 5.14 -15.14
C ALA A 82 0.71 5.42 -13.63
N LYS A 83 -0.47 5.24 -13.00
CA LYS A 83 -0.65 5.46 -11.55
C LYS A 83 0.03 4.35 -10.74
N GLU A 84 -0.16 3.09 -11.11
CA GLU A 84 0.48 1.94 -10.48
C GLU A 84 2.01 2.04 -10.57
N GLY A 85 2.52 2.45 -11.73
CA GLY A 85 3.94 2.70 -11.95
C GLY A 85 4.49 3.82 -11.08
N ALA A 86 3.75 4.93 -10.93
CA ALA A 86 4.14 6.03 -10.05
C ALA A 86 4.22 5.59 -8.58
N VAL A 87 3.26 4.79 -8.10
CA VAL A 87 3.30 4.23 -6.74
C VAL A 87 4.52 3.33 -6.56
N ALA A 88 4.75 2.39 -7.49
CA ALA A 88 5.91 1.50 -7.43
C ALA A 88 7.23 2.26 -7.43
N GLN A 89 7.32 3.34 -8.22
CA GLN A 89 8.48 4.22 -8.25
C GLN A 89 8.67 4.96 -6.93
N GLN A 90 7.63 5.58 -6.38
CA GLN A 90 7.70 6.29 -5.09
C GLN A 90 8.17 5.37 -3.95
N VAL A 91 7.65 4.14 -3.89
CA VAL A 91 8.08 3.14 -2.90
C VAL A 91 9.57 2.81 -3.07
N THR A 92 10.02 2.66 -4.32
CA THR A 92 11.42 2.39 -4.63
C THR A 92 12.31 3.57 -4.22
N GLU A 93 11.90 4.80 -4.53
CA GLU A 93 12.62 6.02 -4.18
C GLU A 93 12.74 6.22 -2.67
N LEU A 94 11.65 6.01 -1.92
CA LEU A 94 11.65 6.06 -0.46
C LEU A 94 12.63 5.05 0.13
N PHE A 95 12.64 3.81 -0.38
CA PHE A 95 13.59 2.80 0.05
C PHE A 95 15.03 3.20 -0.27
N MET A 96 15.30 3.75 -1.45
CA MET A 96 16.65 4.18 -1.83
C MET A 96 17.14 5.37 -1.00
N ALA A 97 16.25 6.29 -0.64
CA ALA A 97 16.58 7.49 0.13
C ALA A 97 16.73 7.23 1.63
N HIS A 98 15.88 6.37 2.21
CA HIS A 98 15.76 6.20 3.67
C HIS A 98 16.04 4.76 4.13
N GLY A 99 16.24 3.81 3.22
CA GLY A 99 16.41 2.40 3.54
C GLY A 99 15.21 1.85 4.31
N LEU A 100 15.48 1.02 5.33
CA LEU A 100 14.43 0.45 6.17
C LEU A 100 13.70 1.47 7.05
N SER A 101 14.28 2.67 7.25
CA SER A 101 13.61 3.73 8.03
C SER A 101 12.42 4.37 7.32
N ALA A 102 12.23 4.09 6.02
CA ALA A 102 11.02 4.46 5.29
C ALA A 102 9.77 3.70 5.77
N PHE A 103 9.93 2.55 6.45
CA PHE A 103 8.81 1.69 6.80
C PHE A 103 8.30 1.95 8.23
N PRO A 104 6.99 1.80 8.48
CA PRO A 104 5.96 1.39 7.52
C PRO A 104 5.64 2.51 6.51
N ILE A 105 5.34 2.12 5.27
CA ILE A 105 4.78 3.03 4.26
C ILE A 105 3.29 2.73 4.15
N VAL A 106 2.45 3.74 4.26
CA VAL A 106 0.99 3.61 4.14
C VAL A 106 0.51 4.31 2.87
N ILE A 107 -0.19 3.56 2.03
CA ILE A 107 -0.78 4.03 0.78
C ILE A 107 -2.29 3.84 0.86
N VAL A 108 -3.07 4.86 0.48
CA VAL A 108 -4.54 4.81 0.40
C VAL A 108 -4.93 5.21 -1.00
N ASP A 109 -5.64 4.33 -1.72
CA ASP A 109 -6.08 4.56 -3.10
C ASP A 109 -4.96 5.11 -4.00
N GLN A 110 -3.86 4.38 -4.09
CA GLN A 110 -2.67 4.76 -4.88
C GLN A 110 -2.01 6.09 -4.46
N THR A 111 -2.34 6.62 -3.28
CA THR A 111 -1.74 7.85 -2.73
C THR A 111 -0.91 7.53 -1.50
N LEU A 112 0.36 7.94 -1.50
CA LEU A 112 1.23 7.85 -0.33
C LEU A 112 0.69 8.76 0.80
N VAL A 113 0.34 8.18 1.94
CA VAL A 113 -0.19 8.90 3.11
C VAL A 113 0.88 9.13 4.17
N SER A 114 1.70 8.13 4.44
CA SER A 114 2.79 8.24 5.43
C SER A 114 3.94 7.30 5.11
N TYR A 115 5.12 7.63 5.65
CA TYR A 115 6.30 6.77 5.66
C TYR A 115 7.09 6.98 6.96
N GLY A 116 7.77 5.93 7.43
CA GLY A 116 8.68 5.97 8.59
C GLY A 116 7.99 6.18 9.95
N GLY A 117 6.65 6.12 9.99
CA GLY A 117 5.87 6.38 11.19
C GLY A 117 4.43 5.90 11.04
N VAL A 118 3.77 5.73 12.18
CA VAL A 118 2.36 5.30 12.26
C VAL A 118 1.46 6.51 12.01
N PRO A 119 0.69 6.54 10.92
CA PRO A 119 -0.31 7.59 10.74
C PRO A 119 -1.43 7.41 11.76
N ASP A 120 -2.01 8.51 12.23
CA ASP A 120 -3.22 8.42 13.02
C ASP A 120 -4.45 8.05 12.16
N GLN A 121 -5.55 7.66 12.81
CA GLN A 121 -6.79 7.29 12.11
C GLN A 121 -7.35 8.46 11.28
N ALA A 122 -7.16 9.71 11.71
CA ALA A 122 -7.70 10.88 11.01
C ALA A 122 -6.98 11.12 9.68
N MET A 123 -5.67 10.90 9.63
CA MET A 123 -4.89 10.96 8.38
C MET A 123 -5.40 9.94 7.36
N ILE A 124 -5.62 8.69 7.79
CA ILE A 124 -6.16 7.64 6.90
C ILE A 124 -7.58 8.00 6.45
N HIS A 125 -8.44 8.44 7.36
CA HIS A 125 -9.81 8.83 7.04
C HIS A 125 -9.85 10.00 6.04
N ASN A 126 -9.02 11.03 6.21
CA ASN A 126 -8.96 12.15 5.28
C ASN A 126 -8.51 11.72 3.88
N ALA A 127 -7.56 10.78 3.79
CA ALA A 127 -7.14 10.21 2.51
C ALA A 127 -8.27 9.42 1.84
N LEU A 128 -9.06 8.66 2.60
CA LEU A 128 -10.25 7.97 2.08
C LEU A 128 -11.30 8.95 1.54
N VAL A 129 -11.56 10.04 2.26
CA VAL A 129 -12.51 11.08 1.81
C VAL A 129 -12.03 11.69 0.49
N ALA A 130 -10.77 12.12 0.39
CA ALA A 130 -10.22 12.67 -0.85
C ALA A 130 -10.29 11.69 -2.04
N ALA A 131 -10.04 10.41 -1.80
CA ALA A 131 -10.14 9.35 -2.81
C ALA A 131 -11.59 9.15 -3.29
N SER A 132 -12.56 9.14 -2.37
CA SER A 132 -13.98 8.99 -2.70
C SER A 132 -14.56 10.22 -3.43
N GLU A 133 -14.15 11.43 -3.08
CA GLU A 133 -14.54 12.66 -3.79
C GLU A 133 -13.99 12.68 -5.22
N THR A 134 -12.74 12.26 -5.41
CA THR A 134 -12.13 12.17 -6.76
C THR A 134 -12.88 11.18 -7.66
N ASN A 135 -13.37 10.06 -7.11
CA ASN A 135 -14.17 9.08 -7.84
C ASN A 135 -15.62 9.56 -8.12
N LEU A 136 -16.19 10.37 -7.24
CA LEU A 136 -17.48 11.03 -7.46
C LEU A 136 -17.41 12.08 -8.59
N ASP A 137 -16.32 12.85 -8.68
CA ASP A 137 -16.13 13.82 -9.77
C ASP A 137 -15.93 13.15 -11.14
N LEU A 138 -15.29 11.98 -11.18
CA LEU A 138 -15.14 11.20 -12.42
C LEU A 138 -16.44 10.57 -12.91
N THR A 139 -17.39 10.30 -12.01
CA THR A 139 -18.71 9.73 -12.34
C THR A 139 -19.81 10.79 -12.50
N SER A 140 -19.60 11.99 -11.98
CA SER A 140 -20.50 13.15 -12.17
C SER A 140 -20.24 13.91 -13.47
N GLY A 141 -19.28 13.47 -14.28
CA GLY A 141 -18.94 14.02 -15.60
C GLY A 141 -19.90 13.63 -16.72
N GLU A 142 -21.20 13.47 -16.46
CA GLU A 142 -22.21 13.35 -17.52
C GLU A 142 -22.85 14.72 -17.84
N VAL A 143 -22.53 15.15 -19.08
CA VAL A 143 -23.25 16.11 -19.93
C VAL A 143 -23.31 17.58 -19.47
N ARG A 144 -22.43 18.40 -20.06
CA ARG A 144 -22.84 19.60 -20.83
C ARG A 144 -21.94 19.80 -22.04
#